data_AF-A0A3R8M3Z2-F1
#
_entry.id   AF-A0A3R8M3Z2-F1
#
_cell.length_a   1.000
_cell.length_b   1.000
_cell.length_c   1.000
_cell.angle_alpha   90.00
_cell.angle_beta   90.00
_cell.angle_gamma   90.00
#
_symmetry.space_group_name_H-M   'P 1'
#
loop_
_entity.id
_entity.type
_entity.pdbx_description
1 polymer ?
#
loop_
_entity_poly.entity_id
_entity_poly.type
_entity_poly.pdbx_seq_one_letter_code
_entity_poly.pdbx_strand_id
1 'polypeptide(L)' 'MGGTVIETESEKLIRRGKAQEIIEMGQEFGLDDTAILKRMQEKIGLSLETASVYLERYGKQFVRR' A
#
# COMPACT_ATOMS: atom_id res chain seq x y z
N MET A 1 -11.45 28.15 -2.10
CA MET A 1 -10.58 27.38 -1.20
C MET A 1 -10.20 26.08 -1.90
N GLY A 2 -9.07 26.06 -2.61
CA GLY A 2 -8.59 24.88 -3.31
C GLY A 2 -7.11 24.74 -3.01
N GLY A 3 -6.78 24.53 -1.73
CA GLY A 3 -5.40 24.28 -1.35
C GLY A 3 -5.03 22.88 -1.82
N THR A 4 -4.11 22.79 -2.78
CA THR A 4 -3.37 21.55 -3.02
C THR A 4 -2.80 21.11 -1.67
N VAL A 5 -3.23 19.96 -1.16
CA VAL A 5 -2.62 19.35 0.02
C VAL A 5 -1.19 19.03 -0.38
N ILE A 6 -0.24 19.89 0.00
CA ILE A 6 1.17 19.61 -0.18
C ILE A 6 1.49 18.53 0.85
N GLU A 7 1.44 17.26 0.44
CA GLU A 7 1.90 16.17 1.28
C GLU A 7 3.34 16.44 1.67
N THR A 8 3.57 16.62 2.96
CA THR A 8 4.93 16.78 3.49
C THR A 8 5.72 15.49 3.28
N GLU A 9 7.04 15.59 3.17
CA GLU A 9 7.91 14.40 3.03
C GLU A 9 7.70 13.41 4.18
N SER A 10 7.37 13.92 5.37
CA SER A 10 6.98 13.12 6.55
C SER A 10 5.71 12.30 6.30
N GLU A 11 4.66 12.90 5.73
CA GLU A 11 3.42 12.17 5.40
C GLU A 11 3.63 11.09 4.35
N LYS A 12 4.44 11.37 3.33
CA LYS A 12 4.82 10.37 2.32
C LYS A 12 5.57 9.20 2.95
N LEU A 13 6.50 9.49 3.86
CA LEU A 13 7.27 8.47 4.56
C LEU A 13 6.36 7.58 5.43
N ILE A 14 5.44 8.18 6.17
CA ILE A 14 4.46 7.47 7.00
C ILE A 14 3.55 6.59 6.12
N ARG A 15 3.07 7.11 4.99
CA ARG A 15 2.25 6.33 4.05
C ARG A 15 3.01 5.14 3.47
N ARG A 16 4.28 5.33 3.09
CA ARG A 16 5.15 4.24 2.61
C ARG A 16 5.34 3.15 3.66
N GLY A 17 5.64 3.52 4.90
CA GLY A 17 5.82 2.57 6.00
C GLY A 17 4.57 1.74 6.25
N LYS A 18 3.39 2.40 6.34
CA LYS A 18 2.12 1.69 6.52
C LYS A 18 1.75 0.81 5.33
N ALA A 19 2.01 1.27 4.11
CA ALA A 19 1.79 0.49 2.91
C ALA A 19 2.63 -0.80 2.93
N GLN A 20 3.92 -0.68 3.23
CA GLN A 20 4.83 -1.82 3.32
C GLN A 20 4.37 -2.81 4.40
N GLU A 21 4.04 -2.34 5.61
CA GLU A 21 3.55 -3.19 6.70
C GLU A 21 2.30 -4.00 6.30
N ILE A 22 1.32 -3.35 5.65
CA ILE A 22 0.09 -4.01 5.20
C ILE A 22 0.37 -5.13 4.19
N ILE A 23 1.34 -4.92 3.29
CA ILE A 23 1.74 -5.92 2.28
C ILE A 23 2.47 -7.08 2.93
N GLU A 24 3.50 -6.80 3.72
CA GLU A 24 4.33 -7.83 4.34
C GLU A 24 3.49 -8.74 5.26
N MET A 25 2.70 -8.13 6.14
CA MET A 25 1.78 -8.85 7.02
C MET A 25 0.70 -9.57 6.21
N GLY A 26 0.13 -8.90 5.21
CA GLY A 26 -0.90 -9.51 4.36
C GLY A 26 -0.41 -10.81 3.71
N GLN A 27 0.76 -10.79 3.11
CA GLN A 27 1.36 -11.97 2.50
C GLN A 27 1.79 -13.02 3.54
N GLU A 28 2.30 -12.61 4.70
CA GLU A 28 2.63 -13.52 5.82
C GLU A 28 1.39 -14.28 6.31
N PHE A 29 0.23 -13.63 6.38
CA PHE A 29 -1.04 -14.27 6.73
C PHE A 29 -1.74 -14.95 5.56
N GLY A 30 -1.10 -15.03 4.39
CA GLY A 30 -1.67 -15.71 3.21
C GLY A 30 -2.82 -14.97 2.55
N LEU A 31 -2.92 -13.65 2.71
CA LEU A 31 -3.88 -12.84 1.96
C LEU A 31 -3.48 -12.75 0.50
N ASP A 32 -4.49 -12.82 -0.37
CA ASP A 32 -4.34 -12.49 -1.78
C ASP A 32 -4.15 -10.98 -1.98
N ASP A 33 -3.49 -10.63 -3.08
CA ASP A 33 -3.22 -9.27 -3.54
C ASP A 33 -4.47 -8.39 -3.50
N THR A 34 -5.63 -8.92 -3.91
CA THR A 34 -6.90 -8.17 -3.89
C THR A 34 -7.30 -7.73 -2.48
N ALA A 35 -7.10 -8.59 -1.48
CA ALA A 35 -7.41 -8.28 -0.09
C ALA A 35 -6.41 -7.28 0.51
N ILE A 36 -5.13 -7.37 0.11
CA ILE A 36 -4.08 -6.42 0.51
C ILE A 36 -4.39 -5.04 -0.06
N LEU A 37 -4.70 -4.94 -1.36
CA LEU A 37 -5.07 -3.68 -2.03
C LEU A 37 -6.32 -3.05 -1.40
N LYS A 38 -7.32 -3.85 -1.04
CA LYS A 38 -8.52 -3.36 -0.35
C LYS A 38 -8.15 -2.76 1.02
N ARG A 39 -7.31 -3.44 1.81
CA ARG A 39 -6.84 -2.93 3.10
C ARG A 39 -6.05 -1.63 2.97
N MET A 40 -5.26 -1.45 1.92
CA MET A 40 -4.57 -0.20 1.67
C MET A 40 -5.54 0.95 1.40
N GLN A 41 -6.54 0.72 0.54
CA GLN A 41 -7.59 1.70 0.27
C GLN A 41 -8.33 2.09 1.57
N GLU A 42 -8.70 1.10 2.39
CA GLU A 42 -9.50 1.35 3.61
C GLU A 42 -8.68 1.94 4.78
N LYS A 43 -7.43 1.48 5.02
CA LYS A 43 -6.64 1.90 6.20
C LYS A 43 -5.79 3.15 5.99
N ILE A 44 -5.32 3.38 4.77
CA ILE A 44 -4.41 4.49 4.46
C ILE A 44 -4.94 5.41 3.36
N GLY A 45 -6.15 5.15 2.85
CA GLY A 45 -6.85 6.05 1.92
C GLY A 45 -6.17 6.14 0.56
N LEU A 46 -5.39 5.12 0.17
CA LEU A 46 -4.74 5.11 -1.14
C LEU A 46 -5.75 4.80 -2.24
N SER A 47 -5.60 5.42 -3.41
CA SER A 47 -6.27 4.96 -4.62
C SER A 47 -5.77 3.57 -5.01
N LEU A 48 -6.61 2.80 -5.73
CA LEU A 48 -6.25 1.47 -6.23
C LEU A 48 -4.95 1.48 -7.06
N GLU A 49 -4.76 2.51 -7.90
CA GLU A 49 -3.56 2.70 -8.72
C GLU A 49 -2.31 2.80 -7.84
N THR A 50 -2.33 3.70 -6.85
CA THR A 50 -1.21 3.90 -5.92
C THR A 50 -0.96 2.68 -5.04
N ALA A 51 -2.01 2.00 -4.59
CA ALA A 51 -1.91 0.76 -3.83
C ALA A 51 -1.24 -0.35 -4.65
N SER A 52 -1.57 -0.46 -5.95
CA SER A 52 -0.97 -1.44 -6.86
C SER A 52 0.52 -1.19 -7.08
N VAL A 53 0.93 0.08 -7.21
CA VAL A 53 2.36 0.44 -7.29
C VAL A 53 3.12 0.03 -6.03
N TYR A 54 2.52 0.19 -4.84
CA TYR A 54 3.16 -0.26 -3.61
C TYR A 54 3.20 -1.78 -3.49
N LEU A 55 2.15 -2.48 -3.90
CA LEU A 55 2.11 -3.93 -3.92
C LEU A 55 3.16 -4.50 -4.87
N GLU A 56 3.34 -3.93 -6.05
CA GLU A 56 4.40 -4.35 -6.98
C GLU A 56 5.80 -4.11 -6.39
N ARG A 57 5.98 -2.99 -5.66
CA ARG A 57 7.27 -2.62 -5.07
C ARG A 57 7.67 -3.47 -3.87
N TYR A 58 6.73 -3.75 -2.98
CA TYR A 58 7.00 -4.39 -1.68
C TYR A 58 6.45 -5.82 -1.58
N GLY A 59 5.56 -6.21 -2.48
CA GLY A 59 5.02 -7.56 -2.54
C GLY A 59 6.11 -8.53 -2.92
N LYS A 60 6.18 -9.64 -2.18
CA LYS A 60 6.97 -10.78 -2.58
C LYS A 60 6.35 -11.33 -3.86
N GLN A 61 7.12 -11.35 -4.95
CA GLN A 61 6.76 -12.13 -6.12
C GLN A 61 6.78 -13.60 -5.70
N PHE A 62 5.63 -14.13 -5.30
CA PHE A 62 5.44 -15.57 -5.30
C PHE A 62 5.40 -15.99 -6.76
N VAL A 63 6.58 -16.15 -7.36
CA VAL A 63 6.74 -16.83 -8.64
C VAL A 63 6.20 -18.22 -8.40
N ARG A 64 4.94 -18.46 -8.81
CA ARG A 64 4.39 -19.81 -8.87
C ARG A 64 5.22 -20.55 -9.92
N ARG A 65 6.25 -21.26 -9.48
CA ARG A 65 7.00 -22.22 -10.29
C ARG A 65 6.23 -23.53 -10.35
#